data_AF-Q0WVH0-F1
#
_entry.id   AF-Q0WVH0-F1
#
_cell.length_a   1.000
_cell.length_b   1.000
_cell.length_c   1.000
_cell.angle_alpha   90.00
_cell.angle_beta   90.00
_cell.angle_gamma   90.00
#
_symmetry.space_group_name_H-M   'P 1'
#
loop_
_entity.id
_entity.type
_entity.pdbx_description
1 polymer ?
#
loop_
_entity_poly.entity_id
_entity_poly.type
_entity_poly.pdbx_seq_one_letter_code
_entity_poly.pdbx_strand_id
1 'polypeptide(L)'
;MGKLGKKARKFAKKNLQSVEKRSRKLKPFIKKKFAKRNERHQAGDKQEKKVEQQPKKRCQEEEFQDIAIDAVFGKDDDEVLRDGDSDSDGYLDELVNETDSDIMKCKVLSRSFLATCCDMVDKEQYVPALVRLLNWYRAACQYGHEPSGIARPNIYYDIEDSETFAKVIIFVLQKADHTFRSILGLSDSSTKEKILKLKNNPKWDSLKPLVKSFFRSTLHLVKQAGDLEIISFTLTQLRVSIVFLAAFPDLLKKLIKISVHLWVTGEETISQQAFLILKDISMVFNSECFDSCLINMYKAFLHDCDIPKANSEQRPFLRDSLVELCSQDVQKSYTKASVSITQLAKLLKMALATKNKEAVEKIHSGEYINCVDLWVNFISANVQDCDLQPLLYTIVQVINGVAQLIIGPRYLLLRVKCIHWLNHLSRTSGIFIPIASLVLDMLEYKTTNDGEKQEQKLEAVSTVKLPKNWLKSQNFQEQCIFSVIELLAVHFAQWSFHISFPDLATIPVMRLKKFHERSTMEGLKRVVKRFIEQVESNIEFVQRKRDDVTFSPNDQQSADTFMQLEKQNANAPYTQYYQSIIDKALGTNKKKKK
;
A
#
# COMPACT_ATOMS: atom_id res chain seq x y z
N MET A 1 -18.10 22.81 -15.72
CA MET A 1 -16.63 22.97 -15.64
C MET A 1 -16.27 24.45 -15.70
N GLY A 2 -15.16 24.88 -15.08
CA GLY A 2 -14.55 26.20 -15.34
C GLY A 2 -14.26 27.05 -14.10
N LYS A 3 -12.96 27.21 -13.77
CA LYS A 3 -12.42 28.27 -12.89
C LYS A 3 -13.05 28.39 -11.49
N LEU A 4 -12.83 27.38 -10.63
CA LEU A 4 -12.60 27.65 -9.21
C LEU A 4 -11.53 28.76 -9.10
N GLY A 5 -11.90 29.92 -8.56
CA GLY A 5 -11.14 31.15 -8.80
C GLY A 5 -9.70 31.09 -8.31
N LYS A 6 -8.76 31.77 -8.99
CA LYS A 6 -7.35 31.87 -8.53
C LYS A 6 -7.23 32.36 -7.08
N LYS A 7 -8.21 33.16 -6.61
CA LYS A 7 -8.36 33.56 -5.19
C LYS A 7 -8.82 32.40 -4.30
N ALA A 8 -9.89 31.68 -4.66
CA ALA A 8 -10.40 30.53 -3.90
C ALA A 8 -9.33 29.43 -3.76
N ARG A 9 -8.62 29.09 -4.85
CA ARG A 9 -7.46 28.18 -4.80
C ARG A 9 -6.33 28.69 -3.91
N LYS A 10 -5.96 29.98 -3.99
CA LYS A 10 -4.99 30.58 -3.06
C LYS A 10 -5.45 30.56 -1.60
N PHE A 11 -6.75 30.70 -1.34
CA PHE A 11 -7.34 30.68 0.00
C PHE A 11 -7.38 29.26 0.57
N ALA A 12 -7.82 28.28 -0.21
CA ALA A 12 -7.68 26.86 0.10
C ALA A 12 -6.21 26.54 0.40
N LYS A 13 -5.27 26.77 -0.54
CA LYS A 13 -3.83 26.52 -0.36
C LYS A 13 -3.24 27.19 0.89
N LYS A 14 -3.63 28.44 1.21
CA LYS A 14 -3.14 29.15 2.41
C LYS A 14 -3.65 28.52 3.71
N ASN A 15 -4.91 28.07 3.74
CA ASN A 15 -5.50 27.42 4.90
C ASN A 15 -5.06 25.94 5.02
N LEU A 16 -4.98 25.19 3.92
CA LEU A 16 -4.30 23.89 3.86
C LEU A 16 -2.87 24.02 4.38
N GLN A 17 -2.10 25.05 4.00
CA GLN A 17 -0.75 25.25 4.54
C GLN A 17 -0.73 25.52 6.06
N SER A 18 -1.82 25.98 6.68
CA SER A 18 -1.90 26.09 8.15
C SER A 18 -2.17 24.73 8.81
N VAL A 19 -3.07 23.93 8.23
CA VAL A 19 -3.37 22.55 8.67
C VAL A 19 -2.17 21.63 8.43
N GLU A 20 -1.50 21.76 7.28
CA GLU A 20 -0.22 21.13 6.97
C GLU A 20 0.88 21.59 7.92
N LYS A 21 0.94 22.86 8.34
CA LYS A 21 1.93 23.28 9.35
C LYS A 21 1.64 22.66 10.72
N ARG A 22 0.38 22.40 11.07
CA ARG A 22 0.01 21.61 12.27
C ARG A 22 0.39 20.14 12.11
N SER A 23 0.03 19.47 10.99
CA SER A 23 0.35 18.06 10.78
C SER A 23 1.85 17.80 10.51
N ARG A 24 2.57 18.73 9.88
CA ARG A 24 4.04 18.65 9.68
C ARG A 24 4.80 18.83 10.99
N LYS A 25 4.27 19.57 11.97
CA LYS A 25 4.81 19.59 13.35
C LYS A 25 4.67 18.23 14.06
N LEU A 26 3.75 17.36 13.64
CA LEU A 26 3.63 15.97 14.10
C LEU A 26 4.40 14.95 13.22
N LYS A 27 5.02 15.35 12.10
CA LYS A 27 5.70 14.42 11.15
C LYS A 27 7.24 14.24 11.27
N PRO A 28 7.99 14.68 12.30
CA PRO A 28 9.46 14.60 12.25
C PRO A 28 10.07 13.18 12.33
N PHE A 29 9.29 12.14 12.67
CA PHE A 29 9.83 10.79 12.92
C PHE A 29 9.90 9.83 11.72
N ILE A 30 9.13 10.03 10.64
CA ILE A 30 8.98 9.00 9.58
C ILE A 30 9.79 9.29 8.29
N LYS A 31 10.04 10.56 7.93
CA LYS A 31 10.60 10.93 6.61
C LYS A 31 12.14 11.07 6.52
N LYS A 32 12.94 10.30 7.28
CA LYS A 32 14.42 10.37 7.25
C LYS A 32 15.12 9.28 6.42
N LYS A 33 14.39 8.39 5.75
CA LYS A 33 14.89 7.38 4.80
C LYS A 33 14.27 7.57 3.41
N PHE A 34 15.09 7.37 2.37
CA PHE A 34 14.80 7.40 0.92
C PHE A 34 14.20 8.69 0.32
N ALA A 35 14.96 9.38 -0.55
CA ALA A 35 14.44 10.47 -1.39
C ALA A 35 15.33 10.77 -2.61
N LYS A 36 14.70 10.79 -3.80
CA LYS A 36 15.17 11.29 -5.13
C LYS A 36 16.30 10.54 -5.87
N ARG A 37 16.34 10.55 -7.22
CA ARG A 37 15.32 10.45 -8.30
C ARG A 37 16.02 10.47 -9.68
N ASN A 38 15.43 9.82 -10.70
CA ASN A 38 15.39 10.21 -12.13
C ASN A 38 16.71 10.21 -12.98
N GLU A 39 16.70 9.91 -14.30
CA GLU A 39 15.69 9.28 -15.20
C GLU A 39 16.31 8.80 -16.54
N ARG A 40 15.56 8.05 -17.39
CA ARG A 40 15.71 7.90 -18.88
C ARG A 40 16.97 7.14 -19.42
N HIS A 41 17.10 6.70 -20.70
CA HIS A 41 16.15 6.41 -21.80
C HIS A 41 16.71 5.36 -22.82
N GLN A 42 15.81 4.71 -23.57
CA GLN A 42 15.74 4.35 -25.02
C GLN A 42 16.99 4.41 -25.95
N ALA A 43 17.10 3.60 -27.04
CA ALA A 43 16.40 2.40 -27.57
C ALA A 43 17.20 1.84 -28.79
N GLY A 44 17.00 0.64 -29.36
CA GLY A 44 16.10 -0.51 -29.14
C GLY A 44 16.28 -1.57 -30.24
N ASP A 45 15.45 -2.65 -30.28
CA ASP A 45 15.21 -3.61 -31.40
C ASP A 45 16.44 -4.31 -32.07
N LYS A 46 16.48 -5.62 -32.42
CA LYS A 46 15.57 -6.80 -32.46
C LYS A 46 16.52 -8.06 -32.50
N GLN A 47 16.20 -9.34 -32.77
CA GLN A 47 14.99 -10.14 -33.00
C GLN A 47 15.18 -11.62 -32.51
N GLU A 48 14.12 -12.42 -32.68
CA GLU A 48 13.96 -13.87 -32.99
C GLU A 48 15.18 -14.81 -33.27
N LYS A 49 15.05 -16.16 -33.31
CA LYS A 49 13.88 -17.08 -33.22
C LYS A 49 14.25 -18.39 -32.47
N LYS A 50 13.28 -19.30 -32.38
CA LYS A 50 13.21 -20.70 -31.85
C LYS A 50 14.51 -21.54 -31.93
N VAL A 51 14.74 -22.56 -31.09
CA VAL A 51 14.07 -23.91 -31.08
C VAL A 51 14.44 -24.68 -29.80
N GLU A 52 13.71 -25.68 -29.28
CA GLU A 52 12.25 -25.85 -29.10
C GLU A 52 11.99 -26.83 -27.89
N GLN A 53 11.76 -28.16 -28.04
CA GLN A 53 11.41 -29.09 -26.90
C GLN A 53 11.60 -30.62 -27.15
N GLN A 54 11.81 -31.43 -26.08
CA GLN A 54 11.41 -32.87 -25.92
C GLN A 54 11.35 -33.25 -24.40
N PRO A 55 10.73 -34.38 -23.97
CA PRO A 55 9.34 -34.79 -24.17
C PRO A 55 8.57 -35.05 -22.84
N LYS A 56 7.26 -35.37 -22.90
CA LYS A 56 6.37 -35.54 -21.73
C LYS A 56 6.43 -36.94 -21.08
N LYS A 57 6.26 -37.02 -19.76
CA LYS A 57 5.64 -38.18 -19.07
C LYS A 57 4.15 -37.90 -18.84
N ARG A 58 3.36 -38.97 -18.72
CA ARG A 58 1.88 -38.98 -18.68
C ARG A 58 1.38 -38.72 -17.25
N CYS A 59 0.57 -37.69 -17.07
CA CYS A 59 -0.23 -37.42 -15.86
C CYS A 59 -1.69 -37.23 -16.29
N GLN A 60 -2.63 -37.45 -15.38
CA GLN A 60 -4.07 -37.30 -15.64
C GLN A 60 -4.43 -35.81 -15.79
N GLU A 61 -5.40 -35.52 -16.65
CA GLU A 61 -5.88 -34.16 -16.91
C GLU A 61 -6.95 -33.82 -15.88
N GLU A 62 -6.53 -33.24 -14.75
CA GLU A 62 -7.43 -32.53 -13.84
C GLU A 62 -7.92 -31.25 -14.53
N GLU A 63 -9.24 -31.09 -14.64
CA GLU A 63 -9.89 -29.94 -15.25
C GLU A 63 -9.61 -28.64 -14.47
N PHE A 64 -9.39 -27.53 -15.17
CA PHE A 64 -9.01 -26.26 -14.53
C PHE A 64 -10.19 -25.63 -13.78
N GLN A 65 -10.30 -25.93 -12.50
CA GLN A 65 -11.11 -25.12 -11.59
C GLN A 65 -10.42 -23.76 -11.41
N ASP A 66 -11.08 -22.68 -11.81
CA ASP A 66 -10.51 -21.33 -11.68
C ASP A 66 -10.43 -20.90 -10.22
N ILE A 67 -9.24 -21.04 -9.64
CA ILE A 67 -8.94 -20.63 -8.27
C ILE A 67 -8.84 -19.10 -8.25
N ALA A 68 -9.96 -18.46 -7.93
CA ALA A 68 -10.05 -17.04 -7.62
C ALA A 68 -9.21 -16.70 -6.37
N ILE A 69 -8.35 -15.67 -6.46
CA ILE A 69 -7.43 -15.22 -5.39
C ILE A 69 -8.09 -14.12 -4.53
N ASP A 70 -9.22 -13.58 -4.98
CA ASP A 70 -10.11 -12.66 -4.27
C ASP A 70 -11.23 -13.36 -3.47
N ALA A 71 -11.52 -14.63 -3.77
CA ALA A 71 -12.45 -15.51 -3.05
C ALA A 71 -12.01 -15.90 -1.61
N VAL A 72 -11.12 -15.10 -1.00
CA VAL A 72 -10.82 -15.03 0.43
C VAL A 72 -12.05 -14.60 1.25
N PHE A 73 -12.98 -13.95 0.57
CA PHE A 73 -14.20 -13.37 1.11
C PHE A 73 -15.40 -13.90 0.32
N GLY A 74 -16.52 -14.17 1.01
CA GLY A 74 -17.70 -14.77 0.39
C GLY A 74 -18.35 -13.84 -0.64
N LYS A 75 -19.10 -14.43 -1.58
CA LYS A 75 -19.88 -13.65 -2.57
C LYS A 75 -20.97 -12.80 -1.90
N ASP A 76 -21.42 -13.19 -0.71
CA ASP A 76 -22.51 -12.58 0.03
C ASP A 76 -22.22 -11.11 0.43
N ASP A 77 -20.93 -10.72 0.56
CA ASP A 77 -20.53 -9.33 0.80
C ASP A 77 -20.78 -8.40 -0.42
N ASP A 78 -20.94 -8.95 -1.63
CA ASP A 78 -21.12 -8.17 -2.86
C ASP A 78 -22.59 -7.80 -3.14
N GLU A 79 -23.58 -8.40 -2.46
CA GLU A 79 -25.00 -8.03 -2.60
C GLU A 79 -25.31 -6.59 -2.13
N VAL A 80 -24.41 -5.97 -1.35
CA VAL A 80 -24.54 -4.60 -0.82
C VAL A 80 -24.28 -3.53 -1.91
N LEU A 81 -24.64 -3.82 -3.16
CA LEU A 81 -24.50 -2.96 -4.35
C LEU A 81 -25.83 -2.43 -4.90
N ARG A 82 -26.99 -2.85 -4.36
CA ARG A 82 -28.27 -2.16 -4.64
C ARG A 82 -28.30 -0.79 -3.97
N ASP A 83 -28.09 0.26 -4.76
CA ASP A 83 -28.17 1.65 -4.30
C ASP A 83 -29.65 2.08 -4.15
N GLY A 84 -30.24 1.70 -3.01
CA GLY A 84 -31.64 1.97 -2.65
C GLY A 84 -31.83 3.23 -1.79
N ASP A 85 -31.12 4.33 -2.10
CA ASP A 85 -31.26 5.57 -1.31
C ASP A 85 -32.60 6.25 -1.59
N SER A 86 -33.49 6.28 -0.60
CA SER A 86 -34.63 7.20 -0.62
C SER A 86 -34.10 8.63 -0.44
N ASP A 87 -34.22 9.43 -1.49
CA ASP A 87 -33.59 10.74 -1.64
C ASP A 87 -34.31 11.89 -0.90
N SER A 88 -35.24 11.55 0.00
CA SER A 88 -35.93 12.54 0.84
C SER A 88 -34.99 13.09 1.92
N ASP A 89 -34.58 14.34 1.72
CA ASP A 89 -33.79 15.19 2.63
C ASP A 89 -34.61 16.46 3.00
N GLY A 90 -35.95 16.38 2.91
CA GLY A 90 -36.88 17.52 3.02
C GLY A 90 -37.02 18.13 4.42
N TYR A 91 -36.67 17.39 5.46
CA TYR A 91 -36.81 17.77 6.88
C TYR A 91 -35.93 18.94 7.36
N LEU A 92 -35.12 19.54 6.48
CA LEU A 92 -34.09 20.51 6.86
C LEU A 92 -34.66 21.93 7.03
N ASP A 93 -35.63 22.30 6.20
CA ASP A 93 -36.23 23.64 6.21
C ASP A 93 -37.39 23.74 7.23
N GLU A 94 -38.02 22.62 7.61
CA GLU A 94 -39.00 22.54 8.73
C GLU A 94 -38.37 22.77 10.12
N LEU A 95 -37.05 22.60 10.27
CA LEU A 95 -36.34 22.82 11.53
C LEU A 95 -36.11 24.31 11.88
N VAL A 96 -36.58 25.23 11.02
CA VAL A 96 -36.65 26.66 11.32
C VAL A 96 -38.07 27.12 11.06
N ASN A 97 -38.81 27.52 12.11
CA ASN A 97 -40.15 28.11 12.00
C ASN A 97 -40.12 29.53 11.41
N GLU A 98 -39.61 29.68 10.18
CA GLU A 98 -39.83 30.84 9.33
C GLU A 98 -41.26 30.77 8.77
N THR A 99 -42.23 31.07 9.63
CA THR A 99 -43.67 31.15 9.31
C THR A 99 -43.94 32.34 8.38
N ASP A 100 -43.64 32.18 7.09
CA ASP A 100 -43.74 33.24 6.10
C ASP A 100 -44.17 32.68 4.73
N SER A 101 -45.48 32.67 4.51
CA SER A 101 -46.16 32.01 3.38
C SER A 101 -45.76 32.53 2.00
N ASP A 102 -45.83 31.61 1.03
CA ASP A 102 -45.86 31.83 -0.41
C ASP A 102 -44.68 32.54 -1.11
N ILE A 103 -44.66 32.33 -2.43
CA ILE A 103 -43.71 32.83 -3.43
C ILE A 103 -42.29 32.22 -3.33
N MET A 104 -41.71 31.98 -4.51
CA MET A 104 -40.43 31.30 -4.76
C MET A 104 -39.24 32.16 -4.29
N LYS A 105 -38.96 32.15 -2.98
CA LYS A 105 -37.91 32.98 -2.35
C LYS A 105 -36.52 32.44 -2.66
N CYS A 106 -35.83 33.07 -3.62
CA CYS A 106 -34.38 32.92 -3.78
C CYS A 106 -33.68 33.55 -2.56
N LYS A 107 -33.07 32.73 -1.71
CA LYS A 107 -32.15 33.19 -0.67
C LYS A 107 -30.79 33.39 -1.33
N VAL A 108 -30.05 34.44 -0.95
CA VAL A 108 -28.69 34.74 -1.47
C VAL A 108 -27.70 34.85 -0.31
N LEU A 109 -26.59 34.11 -0.37
CA LEU A 109 -25.53 34.16 0.64
C LEU A 109 -24.57 35.29 0.31
N SER A 110 -24.74 36.42 1.00
CA SER A 110 -23.80 37.54 0.91
C SER A 110 -22.60 37.38 1.83
N ARG A 111 -21.51 38.08 1.51
CA ARG A 111 -20.28 38.19 2.31
C ARG A 111 -20.54 38.65 3.75
N SER A 112 -21.48 39.57 3.95
CA SER A 112 -21.85 40.09 5.27
C SER A 112 -22.73 39.11 6.05
N PHE A 113 -23.73 38.51 5.41
CA PHE A 113 -24.59 37.51 6.06
C PHE A 113 -23.80 36.28 6.50
N LEU A 114 -22.87 35.81 5.66
CA LEU A 114 -21.96 34.72 6.01
C LEU A 114 -21.11 35.06 7.24
N ALA A 115 -20.55 36.28 7.31
CA ALA A 115 -19.76 36.71 8.46
C ALA A 115 -20.59 36.71 9.76
N THR A 116 -21.80 37.27 9.72
CA THR A 116 -22.74 37.27 10.87
C THR A 116 -23.10 35.86 11.33
N CYS A 117 -23.45 34.95 10.41
CA CYS A 117 -23.78 33.57 10.77
C CYS A 117 -22.56 32.78 11.30
N CYS A 118 -21.36 33.03 10.77
CA CYS A 118 -20.14 32.46 11.32
C CYS A 118 -19.88 32.91 12.76
N ASP A 119 -20.02 34.21 13.04
CA ASP A 119 -19.85 34.78 14.38
C ASP A 119 -20.89 34.23 15.38
N MET A 120 -22.15 34.10 14.97
CA MET A 120 -23.23 33.49 15.78
C MET A 120 -22.95 32.02 16.15
N VAL A 121 -22.33 31.25 15.25
CA VAL A 121 -21.92 29.86 15.56
C VAL A 121 -20.67 29.83 16.44
N ASP A 122 -19.68 30.68 16.18
CA ASP A 122 -18.40 30.66 16.90
C ASP A 122 -18.45 31.27 18.31
N LYS A 123 -19.31 32.26 18.55
CA LYS A 123 -19.41 32.99 19.83
C LYS A 123 -20.60 32.55 20.67
N GLU A 124 -21.76 32.37 20.05
CA GLU A 124 -23.06 32.17 20.72
C GLU A 124 -23.56 30.72 20.62
N GLN A 125 -22.89 29.87 19.81
CA GLN A 125 -23.30 28.49 19.49
C GLN A 125 -24.74 28.39 18.94
N TYR A 126 -25.20 29.46 18.27
CA TYR A 126 -26.60 29.64 17.93
C TYR A 126 -27.09 28.66 16.84
N VAL A 127 -27.87 27.66 17.25
CA VAL A 127 -28.28 26.52 16.41
C VAL A 127 -28.97 26.94 15.10
N PRO A 128 -29.89 27.93 15.05
CA PRO A 128 -30.50 28.36 13.78
C PRO A 128 -29.49 28.94 12.77
N ALA A 129 -28.39 29.56 13.22
CA ALA A 129 -27.31 29.98 12.32
C ALA A 129 -26.56 28.76 11.75
N LEU A 130 -26.35 27.70 12.54
CA LEU A 130 -25.80 26.43 12.03
C LEU A 130 -26.73 25.79 10.99
N VAL A 131 -28.05 25.74 11.22
CA VAL A 131 -29.01 25.19 10.24
C VAL A 131 -28.95 25.96 8.92
N ARG A 132 -28.97 27.30 8.98
CA ARG A 132 -28.82 28.16 7.80
C ARG A 132 -27.49 27.89 7.07
N LEU A 133 -26.37 27.80 7.79
CA LEU A 133 -25.06 27.48 7.20
C LEU A 133 -24.98 26.07 6.62
N LEU A 134 -25.66 25.08 7.21
CA LEU A 134 -25.75 23.72 6.67
C LEU A 134 -26.58 23.66 5.38
N ASN A 135 -27.68 24.41 5.30
CA ASN A 135 -28.43 24.58 4.05
C ASN A 135 -27.57 25.23 2.96
N TRP A 136 -26.82 26.27 3.31
CA TRP A 136 -25.86 26.91 2.41
C TRP A 136 -24.73 25.99 1.96
N TYR A 137 -24.21 25.16 2.85
CA TYR A 137 -23.23 24.14 2.54
C TYR A 137 -23.80 23.04 1.62
N ARG A 138 -25.04 22.57 1.88
CA ARG A 138 -25.78 21.62 1.03
C ARG A 138 -25.90 22.13 -0.41
N ALA A 139 -26.28 23.40 -0.58
CA ALA A 139 -26.31 24.06 -1.88
C ALA A 139 -24.92 24.18 -2.52
N ALA A 140 -23.90 24.63 -1.77
CA ALA A 140 -22.52 24.74 -2.26
C ALA A 140 -21.93 23.39 -2.71
N CYS A 141 -22.25 22.29 -2.03
CA CYS A 141 -21.80 20.95 -2.39
C CYS A 141 -22.45 20.42 -3.68
N GLN A 142 -23.68 20.84 -3.97
CA GLN A 142 -24.46 20.41 -5.15
C GLN A 142 -24.35 21.40 -6.32
N TYR A 143 -23.57 22.47 -6.17
CA TYR A 143 -23.47 23.57 -7.13
C TYR A 143 -22.91 23.11 -8.49
N GLY A 144 -23.66 23.40 -9.55
CA GLY A 144 -23.35 22.94 -10.91
C GLY A 144 -23.94 21.57 -11.28
N HIS A 145 -24.78 20.98 -10.43
CA HIS A 145 -25.52 19.76 -10.72
C HIS A 145 -27.05 19.99 -10.57
N GLU A 146 -27.63 20.81 -11.45
CA GLU A 146 -29.09 20.95 -11.54
C GLU A 146 -29.73 19.57 -11.84
N PRO A 147 -30.72 19.11 -11.06
CA PRO A 147 -31.38 17.84 -11.31
C PRO A 147 -32.36 17.97 -12.48
N SER A 148 -31.90 17.62 -13.67
CA SER A 148 -32.72 17.57 -14.89
C SER A 148 -33.91 16.60 -14.71
N GLY A 149 -35.08 17.14 -14.35
CA GLY A 149 -36.35 16.41 -14.29
C GLY A 149 -37.00 16.25 -12.91
N ILE A 150 -36.42 16.73 -11.81
CA ILE A 150 -37.06 16.68 -10.47
C ILE A 150 -37.03 18.06 -9.80
N ALA A 151 -38.17 18.74 -9.81
CA ALA A 151 -38.36 19.98 -9.08
C ALA A 151 -38.39 19.72 -7.56
N ARG A 152 -37.41 20.27 -6.83
CA ARG A 152 -37.50 20.39 -5.36
C ARG A 152 -38.36 21.60 -4.99
N PRO A 153 -39.06 21.60 -3.84
CA PRO A 153 -39.98 22.68 -3.50
C PRO A 153 -39.31 24.04 -3.24
N ASN A 154 -39.76 25.06 -3.98
CA ASN A 154 -39.91 26.48 -3.65
C ASN A 154 -38.73 27.34 -3.13
N ILE A 155 -37.57 26.80 -2.74
CA ILE A 155 -36.42 27.60 -2.26
C ILE A 155 -35.16 27.33 -3.11
N TYR A 156 -34.62 28.40 -3.70
CA TYR A 156 -33.29 28.41 -4.32
C TYR A 156 -32.28 29.08 -3.39
N TYR A 157 -31.03 28.61 -3.44
CA TYR A 157 -29.93 29.04 -2.58
C TYR A 157 -28.75 29.47 -3.46
N ASP A 158 -28.62 30.78 -3.76
CA ASP A 158 -27.52 31.34 -4.58
C ASP A 158 -26.37 31.93 -3.73
N ILE A 159 -25.14 31.90 -4.24
CA ILE A 159 -23.94 32.30 -3.48
C ILE A 159 -23.19 33.43 -4.22
N GLU A 160 -23.17 34.62 -3.60
CA GLU A 160 -22.71 35.89 -4.19
C GLU A 160 -21.40 35.79 -4.99
N ASP A 161 -20.39 35.09 -4.45
CA ASP A 161 -19.10 34.96 -5.12
C ASP A 161 -18.26 33.76 -4.69
N SER A 162 -17.23 33.44 -5.51
CA SER A 162 -16.31 32.31 -5.30
C SER A 162 -15.51 32.36 -3.98
N GLU A 163 -15.32 33.53 -3.35
CA GLU A 163 -14.71 33.65 -2.03
C GLU A 163 -15.71 33.26 -0.92
N THR A 164 -16.98 33.66 -1.06
CA THR A 164 -18.07 33.31 -0.15
C THR A 164 -18.39 31.82 -0.22
N PHE A 165 -18.42 31.24 -1.42
CA PHE A 165 -18.47 29.79 -1.66
C PHE A 165 -17.34 29.03 -0.93
N ALA A 166 -16.09 29.51 -1.08
CA ALA A 166 -14.94 28.88 -0.43
C ALA A 166 -14.99 29.01 1.11
N LYS A 167 -15.48 30.15 1.63
CA LYS A 167 -15.63 30.39 3.07
C LYS A 167 -16.69 29.49 3.69
N VAL A 168 -17.87 29.33 3.10
CA VAL A 168 -18.93 28.49 3.70
C VAL A 168 -18.53 27.01 3.74
N ILE A 169 -17.89 26.49 2.67
CA ILE A 169 -17.33 25.12 2.67
C ILE A 169 -16.27 24.95 3.75
N ILE A 170 -15.30 25.88 3.85
CA ILE A 170 -14.21 25.77 4.83
C ILE A 170 -14.73 25.90 6.27
N PHE A 171 -15.65 26.84 6.54
CA PHE A 171 -16.19 27.07 7.87
C PHE A 171 -17.03 25.88 8.35
N VAL A 172 -17.99 25.42 7.54
CA VAL A 172 -18.87 24.30 7.93
C VAL A 172 -18.08 23.02 8.15
N LEU A 173 -17.12 22.70 7.26
CA LEU A 173 -16.24 21.54 7.46
C LEU A 173 -15.39 21.65 8.74
N GLN A 174 -14.92 22.84 9.12
CA GLN A 174 -14.11 23.03 10.35
C GLN A 174 -14.93 23.07 11.65
N LYS A 175 -16.21 23.44 11.59
CA LYS A 175 -17.02 23.79 12.77
C LYS A 175 -18.16 22.84 13.06
N ALA A 176 -18.61 22.04 12.08
CA ALA A 176 -19.72 21.11 12.24
C ALA A 176 -19.53 20.17 13.44
N ASP A 177 -18.40 19.45 13.52
CA ASP A 177 -18.13 18.49 14.61
C ASP A 177 -18.19 19.13 16.00
N HIS A 178 -17.43 20.20 16.24
CA HIS A 178 -17.42 20.93 17.50
C HIS A 178 -18.81 21.44 17.88
N THR A 179 -19.57 21.98 16.92
CA THR A 179 -20.92 22.51 17.19
C THR A 179 -21.91 21.38 17.51
N PHE A 180 -21.84 20.26 16.79
CA PHE A 180 -22.63 19.05 17.09
C PHE A 180 -22.31 18.51 18.49
N ARG A 181 -21.02 18.44 18.87
CA ARG A 181 -20.60 18.02 20.21
C ARG A 181 -21.12 18.96 21.29
N SER A 182 -21.00 20.26 21.11
CA SER A 182 -21.42 21.25 22.12
C SER A 182 -22.94 21.23 22.35
N ILE A 183 -23.74 21.15 21.27
CA ILE A 183 -25.21 21.00 21.36
C ILE A 183 -25.56 19.77 22.22
N LEU A 184 -24.88 18.64 21.99
CA LEU A 184 -25.12 17.36 22.67
C LEU A 184 -24.45 17.24 24.06
N GLY A 185 -23.58 18.17 24.47
CA GLY A 185 -22.79 18.07 25.69
C GLY A 185 -21.69 16.99 25.66
N LEU A 186 -21.14 16.70 24.47
CA LEU A 186 -20.12 15.66 24.27
C LEU A 186 -18.69 16.21 24.39
N SER A 187 -17.78 15.39 24.90
CA SER A 187 -16.33 15.62 24.80
C SER A 187 -15.78 15.24 23.42
N ASP A 188 -14.62 15.78 23.05
CA ASP A 188 -13.84 15.37 21.87
C ASP A 188 -13.53 13.86 21.91
N SER A 189 -13.25 13.33 23.10
CA SER A 189 -13.03 11.92 23.42
C SER A 189 -14.30 11.04 23.45
N SER A 190 -15.40 11.48 22.83
CA SER A 190 -16.64 10.70 22.81
C SER A 190 -16.57 9.52 21.84
N THR A 191 -16.88 8.32 22.34
CA THR A 191 -16.77 7.05 21.61
C THR A 191 -18.05 6.70 20.86
N LYS A 192 -17.95 5.70 19.97
CA LYS A 192 -19.07 5.10 19.22
C LYS A 192 -20.26 4.75 20.13
N GLU A 193 -20.00 4.15 21.29
CA GLU A 193 -21.02 3.70 22.24
C GLU A 193 -21.78 4.87 22.87
N LYS A 194 -21.10 6.01 23.09
CA LYS A 194 -21.77 7.24 23.54
C LYS A 194 -22.73 7.75 22.46
N ILE A 195 -22.30 7.82 21.20
CA ILE A 195 -23.15 8.24 20.07
C ILE A 195 -24.36 7.30 19.91
N LEU A 196 -24.15 5.99 19.96
CA LEU A 196 -25.24 5.01 19.84
C LEU A 196 -26.27 5.09 20.98
N LYS A 197 -25.86 5.54 22.18
CA LYS A 197 -26.75 5.77 23.33
C LYS A 197 -27.54 7.08 23.24
N LEU A 198 -27.23 7.99 22.31
CA LEU A 198 -27.99 9.23 22.10
C LEU A 198 -29.38 9.02 21.47
N LYS A 199 -29.73 7.80 21.06
CA LYS A 199 -31.07 7.45 20.52
C LYS A 199 -32.25 7.82 21.45
N ASN A 200 -31.99 8.05 22.74
CA ASN A 200 -33.00 8.41 23.74
C ASN A 200 -32.88 9.88 24.21
N ASN A 201 -32.09 10.71 23.53
CA ASN A 201 -31.84 12.11 23.90
C ASN A 201 -32.63 13.04 22.94
N PRO A 202 -33.57 13.88 23.43
CA PRO A 202 -34.38 14.73 22.56
C PRO A 202 -33.57 15.78 21.76
N LYS A 203 -32.36 16.13 22.22
CA LYS A 203 -31.42 16.95 21.43
C LYS A 203 -30.85 16.21 20.22
N TRP A 204 -30.81 14.89 20.26
CA TRP A 204 -30.32 14.08 19.15
C TRP A 204 -31.36 13.99 18.04
N ASP A 205 -32.65 13.87 18.34
CA ASP A 205 -33.68 13.73 17.29
C ASP A 205 -33.82 14.98 16.41
N SER A 206 -33.66 16.16 16.99
CA SER A 206 -33.59 17.44 16.25
C SER A 206 -32.27 17.63 15.49
N LEU A 207 -31.15 17.11 16.00
CA LEU A 207 -29.82 17.28 15.40
C LEU A 207 -29.48 16.21 14.34
N LYS A 208 -30.03 15.01 14.46
CA LYS A 208 -29.78 13.85 13.60
C LYS A 208 -30.04 14.11 12.10
N PRO A 209 -31.11 14.82 11.67
CA PRO A 209 -31.29 15.22 10.27
C PRO A 209 -30.17 16.13 9.77
N LEU A 210 -29.75 17.11 10.59
CA LEU A 210 -28.69 18.07 10.27
C LEU A 210 -27.34 17.35 10.06
N VAL A 211 -27.01 16.42 10.96
CA VAL A 211 -25.79 15.60 10.88
C VAL A 211 -25.84 14.64 9.66
N LYS A 212 -27.00 14.03 9.39
CA LYS A 212 -27.19 13.17 8.20
C LYS A 212 -26.96 13.95 6.90
N SER A 213 -27.53 15.16 6.79
CA SER A 213 -27.41 15.98 5.58
C SER A 213 -26.03 16.61 5.43
N PHE A 214 -25.35 16.97 6.54
CA PHE A 214 -23.92 17.30 6.53
C PHE A 214 -23.09 16.18 5.91
N PHE A 215 -23.27 14.93 6.35
CA PHE A 215 -22.56 13.79 5.76
C PHE A 215 -22.96 13.54 4.31
N ARG A 216 -24.26 13.50 3.96
CA ARG A 216 -24.72 13.34 2.56
C ARG A 216 -24.07 14.39 1.63
N SER A 217 -24.09 15.66 2.02
CA SER A 217 -23.49 16.77 1.27
C SER A 217 -21.97 16.64 1.16
N THR A 218 -21.30 16.25 2.25
CA THR A 218 -19.83 16.07 2.28
C THR A 218 -19.38 14.90 1.40
N LEU A 219 -20.09 13.77 1.40
CA LEU A 219 -19.78 12.64 0.53
C LEU A 219 -20.03 12.98 -0.95
N HIS A 220 -21.04 13.80 -1.26
CA HIS A 220 -21.28 14.32 -2.60
C HIS A 220 -20.14 15.25 -3.04
N LEU A 221 -19.70 16.18 -2.18
CA LEU A 221 -18.55 17.07 -2.44
C LEU A 221 -17.27 16.25 -2.73
N VAL A 222 -16.98 15.21 -1.94
CA VAL A 222 -15.82 14.34 -2.17
C VAL A 222 -15.90 13.61 -3.52
N LYS A 223 -17.09 13.19 -3.97
CA LYS A 223 -17.28 12.57 -5.30
C LYS A 223 -17.11 13.55 -6.46
N GLN A 224 -17.56 14.80 -6.33
CA GLN A 224 -17.66 15.76 -7.44
C GLN A 224 -16.53 16.80 -7.50
N ALA A 225 -15.78 17.01 -6.42
CA ALA A 225 -14.76 18.06 -6.37
C ALA A 225 -13.53 17.74 -7.22
N GLY A 226 -13.48 18.24 -8.47
CA GLY A 226 -12.30 18.17 -9.35
C GLY A 226 -11.08 19.01 -8.89
N ASP A 227 -10.98 19.38 -7.61
CA ASP A 227 -9.87 20.14 -7.04
C ASP A 227 -9.25 19.36 -5.87
N LEU A 228 -8.01 18.89 -6.06
CA LEU A 228 -7.34 17.95 -5.16
C LEU A 228 -7.11 18.56 -3.76
N GLU A 229 -6.95 19.88 -3.66
CA GLU A 229 -6.83 20.58 -2.37
C GLU A 229 -8.16 20.55 -1.59
N ILE A 230 -9.30 20.66 -2.29
CA ILE A 230 -10.63 20.56 -1.66
C ILE A 230 -10.89 19.12 -1.22
N ILE A 231 -10.64 18.11 -2.06
CA ILE A 231 -10.78 16.69 -1.64
C ILE A 231 -9.94 16.45 -0.38
N SER A 232 -8.63 16.76 -0.42
CA SER A 232 -7.72 16.47 0.69
C SER A 232 -8.14 17.17 1.99
N PHE A 233 -8.60 18.42 1.92
CA PHE A 233 -9.12 19.16 3.07
C PHE A 233 -10.42 18.56 3.62
N THR A 234 -11.38 18.25 2.73
CA THR A 234 -12.66 17.65 3.10
C THR A 234 -12.49 16.30 3.77
N LEU A 235 -11.63 15.43 3.21
CA LEU A 235 -11.25 14.16 3.85
C LEU A 235 -10.60 14.38 5.23
N THR A 236 -9.72 15.39 5.36
CA THR A 236 -9.07 15.73 6.65
C THR A 236 -10.09 16.16 7.71
N GLN A 237 -11.11 16.96 7.35
CA GLN A 237 -12.13 17.39 8.32
C GLN A 237 -13.14 16.27 8.64
N LEU A 238 -13.50 15.46 7.65
CA LEU A 238 -14.44 14.33 7.81
C LEU A 238 -13.98 13.31 8.87
N ARG A 239 -12.65 13.14 9.01
CA ARG A 239 -12.03 12.32 10.08
C ARG A 239 -12.34 12.82 11.50
N VAL A 240 -12.50 14.14 11.68
CA VAL A 240 -12.83 14.72 13.01
C VAL A 240 -14.26 14.35 13.40
N SER A 241 -15.21 14.45 12.45
CA SER A 241 -16.62 14.09 12.64
C SER A 241 -16.90 12.58 12.72
N ILE A 242 -15.91 11.72 12.46
CA ILE A 242 -16.16 10.37 11.94
C ILE A 242 -17.01 9.49 12.87
N VAL A 243 -16.90 9.67 14.19
CA VAL A 243 -17.66 8.92 15.20
C VAL A 243 -19.18 9.09 15.07
N PHE A 244 -19.66 10.23 14.54
CA PHE A 244 -21.10 10.45 14.33
C PHE A 244 -21.70 9.53 13.24
N LEU A 245 -20.88 8.92 12.36
CA LEU A 245 -21.35 7.92 11.40
C LEU A 245 -21.85 6.62 12.06
N ALA A 246 -21.63 6.43 13.37
CA ALA A 246 -22.23 5.34 14.15
C ALA A 246 -23.77 5.28 14.02
N ALA A 247 -24.42 6.42 13.82
CA ALA A 247 -25.87 6.49 13.64
C ALA A 247 -26.34 6.38 12.17
N PHE A 248 -25.41 6.26 11.21
CA PHE A 248 -25.68 6.32 9.77
C PHE A 248 -24.90 5.23 9.00
N PRO A 249 -25.16 3.93 9.25
CA PRO A 249 -24.37 2.83 8.70
C PRO A 249 -24.29 2.83 7.17
N ASP A 250 -25.32 3.30 6.46
CA ASP A 250 -25.31 3.33 4.99
C ASP A 250 -24.46 4.49 4.43
N LEU A 251 -24.35 5.60 5.16
CA LEU A 251 -23.38 6.65 4.86
C LEU A 251 -21.95 6.19 5.19
N LEU A 252 -21.76 5.37 6.23
CA LEU A 252 -20.48 4.75 6.56
C LEU A 252 -20.03 3.76 5.47
N LYS A 253 -20.91 2.86 5.02
CA LYS A 253 -20.68 1.98 3.84
C LYS A 253 -20.31 2.79 2.60
N LYS A 254 -21.03 3.89 2.32
CA LYS A 254 -20.74 4.78 1.18
C LYS A 254 -19.40 5.48 1.33
N LEU A 255 -19.01 5.91 2.54
CA LEU A 255 -17.68 6.47 2.81
C LEU A 255 -16.55 5.44 2.61
N ILE A 256 -16.73 4.19 3.06
CA ILE A 256 -15.75 3.11 2.84
C ILE A 256 -15.52 2.93 1.33
N LYS A 257 -16.59 2.76 0.53
CA LYS A 257 -16.47 2.59 -0.93
C LYS A 257 -15.78 3.78 -1.62
N ILE A 258 -16.14 5.02 -1.25
CA ILE A 258 -15.50 6.24 -1.78
C ILE A 258 -14.00 6.29 -1.40
N SER A 259 -13.67 5.96 -0.15
CA SER A 259 -12.30 6.03 0.35
C SER A 259 -11.42 4.94 -0.26
N VAL A 260 -11.94 3.71 -0.45
CA VAL A 260 -11.20 2.64 -1.14
C VAL A 260 -10.92 3.02 -2.60
N HIS A 261 -11.89 3.62 -3.30
CA HIS A 261 -11.66 4.13 -4.64
C HIS A 261 -10.56 5.21 -4.66
N LEU A 262 -10.68 6.27 -3.84
CA LEU A 262 -9.71 7.37 -3.78
C LEU A 262 -8.32 6.93 -3.26
N TRP A 263 -8.25 5.86 -2.49
CA TRP A 263 -6.99 5.24 -2.07
C TRP A 263 -6.27 4.61 -3.25
N VAL A 264 -6.97 3.82 -4.09
CA VAL A 264 -6.37 3.18 -5.27
C VAL A 264 -6.12 4.14 -6.44
N THR A 265 -7.03 5.09 -6.71
CA THR A 265 -6.95 5.98 -7.88
C THR A 265 -6.29 7.33 -7.61
N GLY A 266 -6.24 7.79 -6.35
CA GLY A 266 -5.73 9.11 -6.00
C GLY A 266 -4.21 9.25 -6.05
N GLU A 267 -3.73 10.43 -6.43
CA GLU A 267 -2.31 10.78 -6.30
C GLU A 267 -1.90 10.98 -4.83
N GLU A 268 -0.60 10.84 -4.54
CA GLU A 268 0.06 10.79 -3.21
C GLU A 268 -0.79 11.23 -2.00
N THR A 269 -1.18 12.51 -1.96
CA THR A 269 -1.84 13.13 -0.80
C THR A 269 -3.29 12.71 -0.62
N ILE A 270 -4.02 12.46 -1.71
CA ILE A 270 -5.40 11.97 -1.65
C ILE A 270 -5.39 10.51 -1.20
N SER A 271 -4.55 9.68 -1.81
CA SER A 271 -4.42 8.27 -1.44
C SER A 271 -4.04 8.12 0.05
N GLN A 272 -3.13 8.97 0.56
CA GLN A 272 -2.84 9.05 2.00
C GLN A 272 -4.05 9.51 2.86
N GLN A 273 -4.83 10.52 2.47
CA GLN A 273 -6.01 10.93 3.26
C GLN A 273 -7.12 9.88 3.25
N ALA A 274 -7.34 9.21 2.12
CA ALA A 274 -8.34 8.17 1.96
C ALA A 274 -7.98 6.91 2.77
N PHE A 275 -6.70 6.50 2.78
CA PHE A 275 -6.22 5.48 3.71
C PHE A 275 -6.43 5.87 5.17
N LEU A 276 -6.09 7.11 5.56
CA LEU A 276 -6.26 7.57 6.94
C LEU A 276 -7.73 7.59 7.40
N ILE A 277 -8.70 7.76 6.49
CA ILE A 277 -10.12 7.54 6.80
C ILE A 277 -10.41 6.06 7.05
N LEU A 278 -9.96 5.15 6.18
CA LEU A 278 -10.18 3.70 6.35
C LEU A 278 -9.53 3.17 7.63
N LYS A 279 -8.36 3.71 7.99
CA LYS A 279 -7.65 3.43 9.24
C LYS A 279 -8.40 3.95 10.48
N ASP A 280 -9.00 5.14 10.40
CA ASP A 280 -9.84 5.67 11.49
C ASP A 280 -11.16 4.90 11.60
N ILE A 281 -11.77 4.48 10.49
CA ILE A 281 -13.03 3.70 10.48
C ILE A 281 -12.82 2.35 11.17
N SER A 282 -11.78 1.62 10.80
CA SER A 282 -11.42 0.34 11.45
C SER A 282 -11.16 0.51 12.95
N MET A 283 -10.47 1.58 13.37
CA MET A 283 -10.21 1.88 14.80
C MET A 283 -11.42 2.40 15.60
N VAL A 284 -12.34 3.15 14.99
CA VAL A 284 -13.49 3.76 15.70
C VAL A 284 -14.70 2.82 15.72
N PHE A 285 -14.85 1.96 14.70
CA PHE A 285 -15.99 1.05 14.57
C PHE A 285 -15.69 -0.40 14.90
N ASN A 286 -14.41 -0.74 15.16
CA ASN A 286 -13.93 -2.06 15.56
C ASN A 286 -14.33 -3.17 14.55
N SER A 287 -14.60 -4.36 15.08
CA SER A 287 -14.85 -5.61 14.37
C SER A 287 -15.88 -5.52 13.24
N GLU A 288 -16.92 -4.69 13.38
CA GLU A 288 -18.01 -4.49 12.40
C GLU A 288 -17.52 -3.89 11.07
N CYS A 289 -16.56 -2.97 11.12
CA CYS A 289 -16.07 -2.26 9.92
C CYS A 289 -14.64 -2.66 9.53
N PHE A 290 -13.87 -3.27 10.43
CA PHE A 290 -12.54 -3.80 10.12
C PHE A 290 -12.59 -4.76 8.93
N ASP A 291 -13.44 -5.79 9.00
CA ASP A 291 -13.57 -6.76 7.90
C ASP A 291 -14.01 -6.06 6.60
N SER A 292 -15.02 -5.19 6.66
CA SER A 292 -15.50 -4.48 5.46
C SER A 292 -14.40 -3.61 4.82
N CYS A 293 -13.59 -2.92 5.61
CA CYS A 293 -12.44 -2.15 5.11
C CYS A 293 -11.38 -3.07 4.50
N LEU A 294 -11.00 -4.14 5.19
CA LEU A 294 -10.01 -5.13 4.73
C LEU A 294 -10.45 -5.81 3.41
N ILE A 295 -11.71 -6.26 3.34
CA ILE A 295 -12.31 -6.88 2.14
C ILE A 295 -12.22 -5.92 0.94
N ASN A 296 -12.75 -4.70 1.09
CA ASN A 296 -12.81 -3.75 -0.01
C ASN A 296 -11.41 -3.28 -0.42
N MET A 297 -10.50 -3.03 0.53
CA MET A 297 -9.11 -2.67 0.23
C MET A 297 -8.36 -3.82 -0.46
N TYR A 298 -8.51 -5.07 -0.03
CA TYR A 298 -7.86 -6.22 -0.68
C TYR A 298 -8.39 -6.45 -2.10
N LYS A 299 -9.71 -6.48 -2.31
CA LYS A 299 -10.31 -6.62 -3.66
C LYS A 299 -9.84 -5.50 -4.59
N ALA A 300 -9.84 -4.25 -4.12
CA ALA A 300 -9.40 -3.11 -4.92
C ALA A 300 -7.87 -3.09 -5.17
N PHE A 301 -7.05 -3.54 -4.21
CA PHE A 301 -5.61 -3.71 -4.38
C PHE A 301 -5.29 -4.75 -5.46
N LEU A 302 -5.95 -5.93 -5.43
CA LEU A 302 -5.77 -6.96 -6.45
C LEU A 302 -6.20 -6.48 -7.84
N HIS A 303 -7.37 -5.85 -7.96
CA HIS A 303 -7.83 -5.29 -9.25
C HIS A 303 -6.87 -4.23 -9.82
N ASP A 304 -6.17 -3.46 -8.98
CA ASP A 304 -5.17 -2.48 -9.43
C ASP A 304 -3.84 -3.12 -9.93
N CYS A 305 -3.63 -4.41 -9.64
CA CYS A 305 -2.37 -5.09 -9.98
C CYS A 305 -2.20 -5.28 -11.49
N ASP A 306 -3.30 -5.49 -12.20
CA ASP A 306 -3.32 -5.82 -13.63
C ASP A 306 -3.45 -4.56 -14.53
N ILE A 307 -3.77 -3.39 -13.95
CA ILE A 307 -3.78 -2.11 -14.67
C ILE A 307 -2.32 -1.64 -14.88
N PRO A 308 -1.85 -1.44 -16.14
CA PRO A 308 -0.50 -0.95 -16.42
C PRO A 308 -0.33 0.55 -16.12
N LYS A 309 -0.37 0.93 -14.84
CA LYS A 309 -0.15 2.32 -14.41
C LYS A 309 1.29 2.77 -14.70
N ALA A 310 1.43 3.99 -15.24
CA ALA A 310 2.72 4.67 -15.38
C ALA A 310 3.41 4.95 -14.02
N ASN A 311 2.63 5.00 -12.93
CA ASN A 311 3.09 5.34 -11.58
C ASN A 311 3.45 4.08 -10.77
N SER A 312 4.56 3.42 -11.12
CA SER A 312 5.11 2.29 -10.34
C SER A 312 5.37 2.64 -8.87
N GLU A 313 5.65 3.92 -8.58
CA GLU A 313 5.89 4.47 -7.24
C GLU A 313 4.68 4.34 -6.28
N GLN A 314 3.44 4.18 -6.77
CA GLN A 314 2.25 4.05 -5.91
C GLN A 314 2.08 2.65 -5.30
N ARG A 315 2.52 1.59 -5.97
CA ARG A 315 2.24 0.20 -5.57
C ARG A 315 2.81 -0.17 -4.18
N PRO A 316 4.04 0.24 -3.79
CA PRO A 316 4.51 0.06 -2.42
C PRO A 316 3.62 0.74 -1.39
N PHE A 317 3.17 1.98 -1.64
CA PHE A 317 2.30 2.70 -0.72
C PHE A 317 0.97 1.98 -0.48
N LEU A 318 0.34 1.45 -1.54
CA LEU A 318 -0.91 0.68 -1.40
C LEU A 318 -0.69 -0.57 -0.55
N ARG A 319 0.32 -1.39 -0.88
CA ARG A 319 0.67 -2.58 -0.09
C ARG A 319 0.95 -2.23 1.37
N ASP A 320 1.79 -1.25 1.62
CA ASP A 320 2.23 -0.89 2.97
C ASP A 320 1.07 -0.31 3.80
N SER A 321 0.14 0.42 3.17
CA SER A 321 -1.12 0.86 3.79
C SER A 321 -2.03 -0.32 4.17
N LEU A 322 -2.14 -1.33 3.30
CA LEU A 322 -2.96 -2.51 3.57
C LEU A 322 -2.32 -3.39 4.67
N VAL A 323 -0.99 -3.50 4.71
CA VAL A 323 -0.26 -4.12 5.84
C VAL A 323 -0.49 -3.34 7.14
N GLU A 324 -0.44 -2.00 7.11
CA GLU A 324 -0.72 -1.14 8.27
C GLU A 324 -2.16 -1.29 8.78
N LEU A 325 -3.14 -1.56 7.91
CA LEU A 325 -4.51 -1.94 8.31
C LEU A 325 -4.52 -3.35 8.94
N CYS A 326 -3.98 -4.37 8.25
CA CYS A 326 -3.97 -5.76 8.75
C CYS A 326 -3.29 -5.88 10.13
N SER A 327 -2.30 -5.04 10.41
CA SER A 327 -1.56 -5.04 11.68
C SER A 327 -2.33 -4.39 12.84
N GLN A 328 -3.54 -3.85 12.62
CA GLN A 328 -4.43 -3.38 13.70
C GLN A 328 -5.18 -4.53 14.38
N ASP A 329 -5.55 -5.56 13.61
CA ASP A 329 -6.19 -6.79 14.09
C ASP A 329 -5.54 -7.98 13.39
N VAL A 330 -4.42 -8.42 13.96
CA VAL A 330 -3.61 -9.53 13.43
C VAL A 330 -4.41 -10.84 13.48
N GLN A 331 -5.34 -11.01 14.42
CA GLN A 331 -6.15 -12.23 14.57
C GLN A 331 -7.17 -12.37 13.43
N LYS A 332 -7.95 -11.33 13.14
CA LYS A 332 -8.83 -11.33 11.95
C LYS A 332 -8.01 -11.46 10.66
N SER A 333 -6.92 -10.71 10.56
CA SER A 333 -6.06 -10.73 9.37
C SER A 333 -5.42 -12.09 9.13
N TYR A 334 -5.04 -12.83 10.18
CA TYR A 334 -4.54 -14.20 10.11
C TYR A 334 -5.54 -15.14 9.43
N THR A 335 -6.84 -15.08 9.78
CA THR A 335 -7.86 -15.92 9.15
C THR A 335 -7.94 -15.67 7.64
N LYS A 336 -7.93 -14.40 7.22
CA LYS A 336 -7.99 -14.02 5.79
C LYS A 336 -6.68 -14.37 5.06
N ALA A 337 -5.53 -14.14 5.68
CA ALA A 337 -4.22 -14.55 5.18
C ALA A 337 -4.14 -16.06 4.96
N SER A 338 -4.61 -16.86 5.92
CA SER A 338 -4.61 -18.32 5.83
C SER A 338 -5.38 -18.84 4.61
N VAL A 339 -6.57 -18.28 4.34
CA VAL A 339 -7.37 -18.65 3.16
C VAL A 339 -6.66 -18.23 1.87
N SER A 340 -6.17 -17.00 1.80
CA SER A 340 -5.47 -16.46 0.61
C SER A 340 -4.20 -17.25 0.27
N ILE A 341 -3.31 -17.46 1.26
CA ILE A 341 -2.07 -18.23 1.08
C ILE A 341 -2.39 -19.69 0.71
N THR A 342 -3.49 -20.26 1.22
CA THR A 342 -3.97 -21.58 0.82
C THR A 342 -4.44 -21.61 -0.65
N GLN A 343 -5.10 -20.56 -1.16
CA GLN A 343 -5.46 -20.44 -2.57
C GLN A 343 -4.22 -20.34 -3.47
N LEU A 344 -3.25 -19.49 -3.09
CA LEU A 344 -1.95 -19.38 -3.79
C LEU A 344 -1.21 -20.72 -3.84
N ALA A 345 -1.26 -21.50 -2.76
CA ALA A 345 -0.65 -22.82 -2.66
C ALA A 345 -1.40 -23.90 -3.48
N LYS A 346 -2.74 -23.87 -3.52
CA LYS A 346 -3.54 -24.79 -4.36
C LYS A 346 -3.25 -24.57 -5.85
N LEU A 347 -3.24 -23.31 -6.30
CA LEU A 347 -2.93 -22.94 -7.68
C LEU A 347 -1.51 -23.36 -8.09
N LEU A 348 -0.54 -23.18 -7.19
CA LEU A 348 0.84 -23.64 -7.38
C LEU A 348 0.94 -25.17 -7.49
N LYS A 349 0.26 -25.92 -6.62
CA LYS A 349 0.20 -27.39 -6.68
C LYS A 349 -0.37 -27.88 -8.01
N MET A 350 -1.48 -27.30 -8.47
CA MET A 350 -2.09 -27.61 -9.76
C MET A 350 -1.11 -27.36 -10.92
N ALA A 351 -0.44 -26.20 -10.95
CA ALA A 351 0.55 -25.86 -11.97
C ALA A 351 1.76 -26.81 -11.99
N LEU A 352 2.25 -27.24 -10.82
CA LEU A 352 3.36 -28.19 -10.70
C LEU A 352 2.97 -29.61 -11.14
N ALA A 353 1.77 -30.08 -10.78
CA ALA A 353 1.30 -31.44 -11.05
C ALA A 353 0.89 -31.64 -12.52
N THR A 354 0.02 -30.78 -13.04
CA THR A 354 -0.57 -30.91 -14.39
C THR A 354 0.27 -30.26 -15.49
N LYS A 355 1.14 -29.30 -15.14
CA LYS A 355 1.75 -28.34 -16.07
C LYS A 355 0.74 -27.53 -16.89
N ASN A 356 -0.47 -27.36 -16.37
CA ASN A 356 -1.55 -26.58 -16.98
C ASN A 356 -1.08 -25.15 -17.28
N LYS A 357 -1.26 -24.72 -18.55
CA LYS A 357 -0.80 -23.43 -19.07
C LYS A 357 -1.46 -22.24 -18.37
N GLU A 358 -2.75 -22.33 -18.06
CA GLU A 358 -3.56 -21.27 -17.44
C GLU A 358 -3.19 -21.11 -15.96
N ALA A 359 -3.02 -22.23 -15.24
CA ALA A 359 -2.48 -22.23 -13.88
C ALA A 359 -1.08 -21.58 -13.82
N VAL A 360 -0.22 -21.95 -14.76
CA VAL A 360 1.11 -21.34 -14.93
C VAL A 360 0.99 -19.86 -15.31
N GLU A 361 0.07 -19.44 -16.17
CA GLU A 361 -0.10 -18.04 -16.54
C GLU A 361 -0.66 -17.18 -15.39
N LYS A 362 -1.59 -17.72 -14.58
CA LYS A 362 -2.13 -17.05 -13.37
C LYS A 362 -1.08 -16.87 -12.27
N ILE A 363 -0.15 -17.81 -12.08
CA ILE A 363 1.02 -17.63 -11.18
C ILE A 363 1.94 -16.49 -11.64
N HIS A 364 1.89 -16.12 -12.92
CA HIS A 364 2.65 -15.01 -13.49
C HIS A 364 1.85 -13.69 -13.62
N SER A 365 0.63 -13.61 -13.06
CA SER A 365 -0.19 -12.39 -13.10
C SER A 365 0.33 -11.30 -12.16
N GLY A 366 -0.17 -10.07 -12.32
CA GLY A 366 0.09 -9.00 -11.36
C GLY A 366 -0.53 -9.34 -10.00
N GLU A 367 -1.78 -9.80 -10.02
CA GLU A 367 -2.55 -10.29 -8.87
C GLU A 367 -1.75 -11.28 -7.99
N TYR A 368 -1.32 -12.43 -8.52
CA TYR A 368 -0.62 -13.47 -7.74
C TYR A 368 0.67 -12.93 -7.11
N ILE A 369 1.47 -12.21 -7.90
CA ILE A 369 2.79 -11.70 -7.50
C ILE A 369 2.68 -10.56 -6.47
N ASN A 370 1.58 -9.80 -6.46
CA ASN A 370 1.35 -8.75 -5.46
C ASN A 370 0.60 -9.28 -4.23
N CYS A 371 -0.18 -10.36 -4.37
CA CYS A 371 -0.77 -11.09 -3.24
C CYS A 371 0.33 -11.77 -2.38
N VAL A 372 1.31 -12.43 -3.01
CA VAL A 372 2.51 -12.91 -2.30
C VAL A 372 3.28 -11.75 -1.65
N ASP A 373 3.46 -10.63 -2.37
CA ASP A 373 4.14 -9.43 -1.84
C ASP A 373 3.45 -8.88 -0.58
N LEU A 374 2.12 -8.81 -0.60
CA LEU A 374 1.30 -8.37 0.53
C LEU A 374 1.51 -9.26 1.76
N TRP A 375 1.34 -10.58 1.62
CA TRP A 375 1.44 -11.49 2.77
C TRP A 375 2.86 -11.64 3.30
N VAL A 376 3.88 -11.56 2.42
CA VAL A 376 5.29 -11.49 2.83
C VAL A 376 5.55 -10.28 3.73
N ASN A 377 5.00 -9.11 3.39
CA ASN A 377 5.17 -7.90 4.20
C ASN A 377 4.30 -7.92 5.47
N PHE A 378 3.07 -8.46 5.43
CA PHE A 378 2.22 -8.65 6.62
C PHE A 378 2.90 -9.55 7.67
N ILE A 379 3.38 -10.73 7.26
CA ILE A 379 4.10 -11.65 8.15
C ILE A 379 5.36 -10.96 8.67
N SER A 380 6.16 -10.36 7.78
CA SER A 380 7.40 -9.67 8.15
C SER A 380 7.24 -8.46 9.08
N ALA A 381 6.04 -7.88 9.16
CA ALA A 381 5.74 -6.76 10.06
C ALA A 381 5.23 -7.20 11.44
N ASN A 382 4.80 -8.46 11.62
CA ASN A 382 4.09 -8.92 12.81
C ASN A 382 4.67 -10.21 13.45
N VAL A 383 5.56 -10.94 12.76
CA VAL A 383 6.11 -12.25 13.21
C VAL A 383 6.98 -12.18 14.47
N GLN A 384 7.38 -10.99 14.91
CA GLN A 384 8.14 -10.81 16.16
C GLN A 384 7.23 -10.71 17.39
N ASP A 385 5.99 -10.24 17.21
CA ASP A 385 5.04 -9.95 18.30
C ASP A 385 3.84 -10.92 18.32
N CYS A 386 3.64 -11.70 17.25
CA CYS A 386 2.50 -12.61 17.06
C CYS A 386 2.95 -13.97 16.49
N ASP A 387 2.30 -15.06 16.92
CA ASP A 387 2.51 -16.38 16.29
C ASP A 387 1.90 -16.41 14.88
N LEU A 388 2.78 -16.27 13.89
CA LEU A 388 2.47 -16.41 12.47
C LEU A 388 3.23 -17.60 11.84
N GLN A 389 3.77 -18.52 12.64
CA GLN A 389 4.64 -19.61 12.16
C GLN A 389 3.96 -20.51 11.09
N PRO A 390 2.66 -20.87 11.20
CA PRO A 390 1.98 -21.63 10.15
C PRO A 390 1.90 -20.90 8.81
N LEU A 391 1.70 -19.57 8.84
CA LEU A 391 1.67 -18.74 7.62
C LEU A 391 3.06 -18.53 7.04
N LEU A 392 4.07 -18.31 7.90
CA LEU A 392 5.47 -18.20 7.50
C LEU A 392 5.95 -19.47 6.79
N TYR A 393 5.72 -20.65 7.38
CA TYR A 393 6.05 -21.92 6.74
C TYR A 393 5.36 -22.06 5.38
N THR A 394 4.04 -21.80 5.32
CA THR A 394 3.26 -21.99 4.09
C THR A 394 3.68 -21.02 2.98
N ILE A 395 3.92 -19.73 3.29
CA ILE A 395 4.34 -18.76 2.27
C ILE A 395 5.77 -19.05 1.77
N VAL A 396 6.68 -19.53 2.63
CA VAL A 396 8.03 -19.95 2.22
C VAL A 396 7.96 -21.14 1.25
N GLN A 397 7.10 -22.14 1.51
CA GLN A 397 6.87 -23.24 0.57
C GLN A 397 6.29 -22.77 -0.76
N VAL A 398 5.34 -21.81 -0.74
CA VAL A 398 4.81 -21.19 -1.97
C VAL A 398 5.91 -20.48 -2.76
N ILE A 399 6.71 -19.64 -2.12
CA ILE A 399 7.78 -18.88 -2.80
C ILE A 399 8.85 -19.82 -3.38
N ASN A 400 9.24 -20.88 -2.64
CA ASN A 400 10.18 -21.89 -3.12
C ASN A 400 9.64 -22.63 -4.36
N GLY A 401 8.38 -23.07 -4.34
CA GLY A 401 7.77 -23.74 -5.49
C GLY A 401 7.62 -22.83 -6.71
N VAL A 402 7.28 -21.55 -6.52
CA VAL A 402 7.24 -20.55 -7.62
C VAL A 402 8.64 -20.33 -8.21
N ALA A 403 9.68 -20.23 -7.37
CA ALA A 403 11.06 -20.06 -7.82
C ALA A 403 11.60 -21.28 -8.61
N GLN A 404 11.04 -22.47 -8.38
CA GLN A 404 11.40 -23.71 -9.08
C GLN A 404 10.50 -24.03 -10.29
N LEU A 405 9.28 -23.49 -10.35
CA LEU A 405 8.28 -23.78 -11.39
C LEU A 405 8.81 -23.55 -12.82
N ILE A 406 9.55 -22.44 -13.06
CA ILE A 406 10.26 -22.19 -14.32
C ILE A 406 11.67 -21.64 -14.07
N ILE A 407 12.65 -22.53 -14.12
CA ILE A 407 14.10 -22.26 -13.98
C ILE A 407 14.69 -21.51 -15.22
N GLY A 408 13.90 -21.29 -16.28
CA GLY A 408 14.36 -20.68 -17.54
C GLY A 408 14.76 -19.20 -17.44
N PRO A 409 15.77 -18.73 -18.21
CA PRO A 409 16.38 -17.40 -18.08
C PRO A 409 15.40 -16.22 -18.26
N ARG A 410 14.29 -16.43 -18.98
CA ARG A 410 13.22 -15.42 -19.11
C ARG A 410 12.57 -15.02 -17.79
N TYR A 411 12.67 -15.85 -16.75
CA TYR A 411 12.01 -15.65 -15.47
C TYR A 411 12.95 -15.12 -14.38
N LEU A 412 14.14 -14.61 -14.77
CA LEU A 412 15.13 -14.02 -13.85
C LEU A 412 14.48 -13.03 -12.86
N LEU A 413 13.66 -12.09 -13.36
CA LEU A 413 13.02 -11.07 -12.52
C LEU A 413 12.12 -11.67 -11.43
N LEU A 414 11.32 -12.70 -11.78
CA LEU A 414 10.50 -13.41 -10.80
C LEU A 414 11.36 -14.19 -9.81
N ARG A 415 12.37 -14.95 -10.28
CA ARG A 415 13.28 -15.69 -9.38
C ARG A 415 13.98 -14.75 -8.39
N VAL A 416 14.45 -13.59 -8.87
CA VAL A 416 15.06 -12.54 -8.05
C VAL A 416 14.05 -12.01 -7.03
N LYS A 417 12.80 -11.69 -7.42
CA LYS A 417 11.76 -11.27 -6.47
C LYS A 417 11.45 -12.34 -5.41
N CYS A 418 11.37 -13.62 -5.81
CA CYS A 418 11.21 -14.74 -4.88
C CYS A 418 12.32 -14.77 -3.83
N ILE A 419 13.58 -14.62 -4.24
CA ILE A 419 14.71 -14.70 -3.33
C ILE A 419 14.81 -13.44 -2.45
N HIS A 420 14.38 -12.27 -2.92
CA HIS A 420 14.18 -11.10 -2.05
C HIS A 420 13.13 -11.36 -0.97
N TRP A 421 12.00 -11.99 -1.28
CA TRP A 421 11.00 -12.36 -0.27
C TRP A 421 11.54 -13.33 0.78
N LEU A 422 12.26 -14.38 0.36
CA LEU A 422 12.90 -15.33 1.28
C LEU A 422 13.93 -14.63 2.17
N ASN A 423 14.81 -13.80 1.60
CA ASN A 423 15.78 -13.00 2.35
C ASN A 423 15.12 -11.94 3.25
N HIS A 424 13.89 -11.48 2.95
CA HIS A 424 13.15 -10.56 3.80
C HIS A 424 12.55 -11.28 5.00
N LEU A 425 11.83 -12.39 4.77
CA LEU A 425 11.24 -13.24 5.80
C LEU A 425 12.32 -13.79 6.75
N SER A 426 13.47 -14.22 6.21
CA SER A 426 14.59 -14.73 7.02
C SER A 426 15.09 -13.67 8.01
N ARG A 427 15.22 -12.42 7.54
CA ARG A 427 15.68 -11.29 8.35
C ARG A 427 14.68 -10.85 9.43
N THR A 428 13.38 -10.96 9.17
CA THR A 428 12.32 -10.46 10.08
C THR A 428 11.86 -11.51 11.08
N SER A 429 11.75 -12.77 10.67
CA SER A 429 11.50 -13.90 11.59
C SER A 429 12.72 -14.33 12.41
N GLY A 430 13.93 -13.99 11.95
CA GLY A 430 15.18 -14.51 12.53
C GLY A 430 15.47 -15.97 12.17
N ILE A 431 14.63 -16.62 11.37
CA ILE A 431 14.79 -18.02 10.96
C ILE A 431 15.69 -18.10 9.71
N PHE A 432 16.62 -19.05 9.69
CA PHE A 432 17.45 -19.32 8.52
C PHE A 432 16.62 -19.91 7.37
N ILE A 433 16.57 -19.19 6.24
CA ILE A 433 15.93 -19.67 5.01
C ILE A 433 17.01 -19.86 3.93
N PRO A 434 17.33 -21.10 3.52
CA PRO A 434 18.41 -21.37 2.57
C PRO A 434 18.06 -20.93 1.14
N ILE A 435 18.74 -19.89 0.64
CA ILE A 435 18.53 -19.35 -0.72
C ILE A 435 19.61 -19.76 -1.73
N ALA A 436 20.69 -20.41 -1.30
CA ALA A 436 21.88 -20.67 -2.12
C ALA A 436 21.57 -21.45 -3.41
N SER A 437 20.80 -22.53 -3.35
CA SER A 437 20.39 -23.31 -4.54
C SER A 437 19.61 -22.46 -5.54
N LEU A 438 18.62 -21.70 -5.07
CA LEU A 438 17.77 -20.85 -5.91
C LEU A 438 18.55 -19.74 -6.63
N VAL A 439 19.67 -19.27 -6.06
CA VAL A 439 20.55 -18.27 -6.68
C VAL A 439 21.58 -18.91 -7.64
N LEU A 440 22.24 -19.99 -7.23
CA LEU A 440 23.46 -20.47 -7.89
C LEU A 440 23.25 -21.13 -9.26
N ASP A 441 22.00 -21.39 -9.66
CA ASP A 441 21.63 -21.73 -11.05
C ASP A 441 21.85 -20.55 -12.01
N MET A 442 21.63 -19.31 -11.56
CA MET A 442 21.68 -18.12 -12.43
C MET A 442 23.10 -17.86 -12.96
N LEU A 443 24.11 -18.40 -12.29
CA LEU A 443 25.50 -18.43 -12.76
C LEU A 443 25.70 -19.26 -14.03
N GLU A 444 24.75 -20.14 -14.38
CA GLU A 444 24.85 -21.08 -15.52
C GLU A 444 24.13 -20.59 -16.78
N TYR A 445 23.37 -19.49 -16.68
CA TYR A 445 22.75 -18.85 -17.84
C TYR A 445 23.84 -18.32 -18.80
N LYS A 446 23.83 -18.82 -20.04
CA LYS A 446 24.73 -18.39 -21.12
C LYS A 446 24.00 -17.41 -22.05
N THR A 447 24.72 -16.38 -22.48
CA THR A 447 24.37 -15.56 -23.65
C THR A 447 24.88 -16.22 -24.94
N THR A 448 24.23 -15.92 -26.07
CA THR A 448 24.88 -15.98 -27.39
C THR A 448 25.86 -14.82 -27.49
N ASN A 449 27.11 -15.05 -27.91
CA ASN A 449 28.18 -14.05 -27.79
C ASN A 449 28.05 -12.86 -28.77
N ASP A 450 27.08 -12.90 -29.68
CA ASP A 450 26.90 -11.99 -30.81
C ASP A 450 26.03 -10.75 -30.48
N GLY A 451 25.81 -10.48 -29.19
CA GLY A 451 24.85 -9.48 -28.71
C GLY A 451 25.45 -8.14 -28.31
N GLU A 452 25.21 -7.10 -29.11
CA GLU A 452 25.55 -5.71 -28.81
C GLU A 452 24.93 -5.20 -27.49
N LYS A 453 25.54 -4.14 -26.92
CA LYS A 453 25.09 -3.52 -25.67
C LYS A 453 23.85 -2.65 -25.89
N GLN A 454 22.67 -3.18 -25.55
CA GLN A 454 21.42 -2.42 -25.60
C GLN A 454 21.24 -1.54 -24.35
N GLU A 455 21.25 -0.20 -24.51
CA GLU A 455 21.10 0.78 -23.43
C GLU A 455 19.70 0.85 -22.79
N GLN A 456 18.76 -0.02 -23.20
CA GLN A 456 17.41 -0.03 -22.66
C GLN A 456 17.37 -0.44 -21.18
N LYS A 457 16.96 0.51 -20.31
CA LYS A 457 16.62 0.25 -18.91
C LYS A 457 15.49 -0.78 -18.79
N LEU A 458 15.71 -1.76 -17.91
CA LEU A 458 14.87 -2.94 -17.72
C LEU A 458 13.47 -2.63 -17.15
N GLU A 459 13.37 -1.51 -16.43
CA GLU A 459 12.27 -1.10 -15.54
C GLU A 459 10.91 -0.93 -16.25
N ALA A 460 10.89 -0.80 -17.58
CA ALA A 460 9.70 -0.43 -18.34
C ALA A 460 8.90 -1.58 -18.97
N VAL A 461 9.40 -2.83 -18.96
CA VAL A 461 8.91 -3.87 -19.90
C VAL A 461 8.16 -5.04 -19.25
N SER A 462 8.53 -5.45 -18.03
CA SER A 462 7.77 -6.42 -17.23
C SER A 462 8.33 -6.50 -15.80
N THR A 463 7.49 -6.75 -14.80
CA THR A 463 7.94 -7.14 -13.45
C THR A 463 8.25 -8.64 -13.32
N VAL A 464 7.99 -9.44 -14.37
CA VAL A 464 7.94 -10.91 -14.26
C VAL A 464 8.81 -11.62 -15.30
N LYS A 465 8.74 -11.20 -16.58
CA LYS A 465 9.32 -11.94 -17.71
C LYS A 465 10.19 -11.03 -18.59
N LEU A 466 11.45 -11.41 -18.77
CA LEU A 466 12.38 -10.69 -19.64
C LEU A 466 11.94 -10.76 -21.13
N PRO A 467 12.13 -9.67 -21.90
CA PRO A 467 12.00 -9.66 -23.35
C PRO A 467 12.92 -10.68 -24.02
N LYS A 468 12.47 -11.31 -25.11
CA LYS A 468 13.23 -12.38 -25.78
C LYS A 468 14.56 -11.90 -26.40
N ASN A 469 14.60 -10.67 -26.90
CA ASN A 469 15.82 -10.01 -27.40
C ASN A 469 16.86 -9.81 -26.29
N TRP A 470 16.41 -9.44 -25.08
CA TRP A 470 17.32 -9.07 -24.00
C TRP A 470 18.23 -10.22 -23.56
N LEU A 471 17.74 -11.47 -23.65
CA LEU A 471 18.49 -12.70 -23.37
C LEU A 471 19.77 -12.87 -24.21
N LYS A 472 19.81 -12.27 -25.42
CA LYS A 472 20.98 -12.30 -26.30
C LYS A 472 22.03 -11.24 -25.94
N SER A 473 21.64 -10.19 -25.21
CA SER A 473 22.53 -9.07 -24.91
C SER A 473 23.57 -9.42 -23.84
N GLN A 474 24.77 -8.88 -23.95
CA GLN A 474 25.79 -9.00 -22.89
C GLN A 474 25.26 -8.53 -21.52
N ASN A 475 24.38 -7.51 -21.51
CA ASN A 475 23.77 -6.94 -20.32
C ASN A 475 22.91 -7.96 -19.53
N PHE A 476 22.37 -9.00 -20.19
CA PHE A 476 21.67 -10.08 -19.49
C PHE A 476 22.62 -10.92 -18.63
N GLN A 477 23.82 -11.25 -19.13
CA GLN A 477 24.81 -11.96 -18.33
C GLN A 477 25.30 -11.09 -17.16
N GLU A 478 25.57 -9.79 -17.40
CA GLU A 478 25.97 -8.87 -16.34
C GLU A 478 24.90 -8.79 -15.24
N GLN A 479 23.62 -8.63 -15.60
CA GLN A 479 22.51 -8.60 -14.64
C GLN A 479 22.34 -9.91 -13.87
N CYS A 480 22.53 -11.08 -14.50
CA CYS A 480 22.49 -12.36 -13.78
C CYS A 480 23.55 -12.41 -12.68
N ILE A 481 24.78 -12.00 -12.98
CA ILE A 481 25.88 -12.02 -12.01
C ILE A 481 25.72 -10.94 -10.93
N PHE A 482 25.23 -9.75 -11.29
CA PHE A 482 24.93 -8.71 -10.29
C PHE A 482 23.79 -9.12 -9.35
N SER A 483 22.70 -9.70 -9.87
CA SER A 483 21.62 -10.24 -9.03
C SER A 483 22.09 -11.39 -8.14
N VAL A 484 22.96 -12.29 -8.62
CA VAL A 484 23.56 -13.34 -7.77
C VAL A 484 24.37 -12.74 -6.62
N ILE A 485 25.24 -11.77 -6.92
CA ILE A 485 26.09 -11.10 -5.93
C ILE A 485 25.25 -10.29 -4.94
N GLU A 486 24.18 -9.63 -5.39
CA GLU A 486 23.26 -8.88 -4.55
C GLU A 486 22.49 -9.79 -3.58
N LEU A 487 21.86 -10.86 -4.10
CA LEU A 487 21.05 -11.77 -3.29
C LEU A 487 21.90 -12.55 -2.28
N LEU A 488 23.14 -12.91 -2.64
CA LEU A 488 24.10 -13.47 -1.69
C LEU A 488 24.65 -12.43 -0.72
N ALA A 489 24.90 -11.17 -1.11
CA ALA A 489 25.31 -10.11 -0.18
C ALA A 489 24.22 -9.82 0.87
N VAL A 490 22.95 -9.76 0.46
CA VAL A 490 21.80 -9.59 1.37
C VAL A 490 21.71 -10.77 2.35
N HIS A 491 21.94 -12.00 1.88
CA HIS A 491 21.88 -13.20 2.70
C HIS A 491 23.07 -13.28 3.67
N PHE A 492 24.30 -13.13 3.17
CA PHE A 492 25.51 -13.19 3.98
C PHE A 492 25.61 -12.04 4.97
N ALA A 493 25.10 -10.84 4.68
CA ALA A 493 25.03 -9.77 5.66
C ALA A 493 24.25 -10.18 6.93
N GLN A 494 23.12 -10.88 6.77
CA GLN A 494 22.28 -11.34 7.90
C GLN A 494 23.01 -12.36 8.77
N TRP A 495 23.64 -13.35 8.13
CA TRP A 495 24.29 -14.49 8.79
C TRP A 495 25.79 -14.27 9.07
N SER A 496 26.34 -13.09 8.78
CA SER A 496 27.79 -12.82 8.78
C SER A 496 28.51 -13.03 10.10
N PHE A 497 27.79 -13.03 11.23
CA PHE A 497 28.34 -13.24 12.58
C PHE A 497 27.82 -14.55 13.22
N HIS A 498 27.17 -15.43 12.46
CA HIS A 498 26.63 -16.70 12.97
C HIS A 498 27.72 -17.79 12.96
N ILE A 499 27.74 -18.66 13.98
CA ILE A 499 28.79 -19.69 14.16
C ILE A 499 28.90 -20.68 12.98
N SER A 500 27.82 -20.88 12.22
CA SER A 500 27.78 -21.71 11.01
C SER A 500 28.05 -20.94 9.69
N PHE A 501 28.52 -19.69 9.74
CA PHE A 501 28.80 -18.92 8.51
C PHE A 501 29.83 -19.59 7.56
N PRO A 502 30.94 -20.20 8.04
CA PRO A 502 31.86 -20.94 7.18
C PRO A 502 31.17 -22.00 6.32
N ASP A 503 30.30 -22.78 6.95
CA ASP A 503 29.59 -23.91 6.36
C ASP A 503 28.53 -23.42 5.35
N LEU A 504 27.77 -22.39 5.74
CA LEU A 504 26.77 -21.69 4.93
C LEU A 504 27.39 -21.08 3.65
N ALA A 505 28.58 -20.49 3.76
CA ALA A 505 29.24 -19.80 2.65
C ALA A 505 30.04 -20.72 1.70
N THR A 506 30.41 -21.93 2.16
CA THR A 506 31.30 -22.86 1.43
C THR A 506 30.81 -23.21 0.03
N ILE A 507 29.56 -23.68 -0.13
CA ILE A 507 29.02 -24.08 -1.45
C ILE A 507 28.87 -22.88 -2.40
N PRO A 508 28.34 -21.72 -1.99
CA PRO A 508 28.40 -20.49 -2.78
C PRO A 508 29.81 -20.11 -3.24
N VAL A 509 30.81 -20.07 -2.33
CA VAL A 509 32.19 -19.70 -2.68
C VAL A 509 32.79 -20.67 -3.71
N MET A 510 32.62 -21.98 -3.53
CA MET A 510 33.07 -23.00 -4.48
C MET A 510 32.44 -22.80 -5.87
N ARG A 511 31.14 -22.53 -5.94
CA ARG A 511 30.40 -22.29 -7.18
C ARG A 511 30.79 -20.97 -7.85
N LEU A 512 31.11 -19.94 -7.08
CA LEU A 512 31.60 -18.65 -7.57
C LEU A 512 33.05 -18.73 -8.08
N LYS A 513 33.94 -19.49 -7.44
CA LYS A 513 35.30 -19.78 -7.95
C LYS A 513 35.22 -20.49 -9.31
N LYS A 514 34.41 -21.55 -9.41
CA LYS A 514 34.14 -22.24 -10.68
C LYS A 514 33.51 -21.35 -11.76
N PHE A 515 32.77 -20.30 -11.39
CA PHE A 515 32.32 -19.27 -12.33
C PHE A 515 33.46 -18.34 -12.76
N HIS A 516 34.30 -17.87 -11.83
CA HIS A 516 35.44 -16.99 -12.10
C HIS A 516 36.44 -17.64 -13.07
N GLU A 517 36.75 -18.93 -12.86
CA GLU A 517 37.62 -19.74 -13.72
C GLU A 517 37.08 -19.90 -15.14
N ARG A 518 35.78 -20.24 -15.29
CA ARG A 518 35.16 -20.54 -16.60
C ARG A 518 34.73 -19.30 -17.40
N SER A 519 34.78 -18.11 -16.81
CA SER A 519 34.32 -16.88 -17.44
C SER A 519 35.41 -16.23 -18.30
N THR A 520 35.00 -15.67 -19.43
CA THR A 520 35.85 -14.86 -20.33
C THR A 520 35.68 -13.35 -20.10
N MET A 521 34.65 -12.93 -19.37
CA MET A 521 34.34 -11.51 -19.16
C MET A 521 35.14 -10.92 -17.99
N GLU A 522 36.29 -10.30 -18.28
CA GLU A 522 37.16 -9.66 -17.28
C GLU A 522 36.49 -8.55 -16.44
N GLY A 523 35.38 -7.99 -16.89
CA GLY A 523 34.51 -7.16 -16.04
C GLY A 523 33.90 -7.98 -14.89
N LEU A 524 33.16 -9.02 -15.22
CA LEU A 524 32.45 -9.87 -14.25
C LEU A 524 33.41 -10.70 -13.40
N LYS A 525 34.52 -11.19 -13.95
CA LYS A 525 35.57 -11.91 -13.19
C LYS A 525 36.09 -11.08 -12.03
N ARG A 526 36.38 -9.79 -12.24
CA ARG A 526 36.85 -8.88 -11.17
C ARG A 526 35.79 -8.64 -10.09
N VAL A 527 34.51 -8.48 -10.46
CA VAL A 527 33.43 -8.27 -9.49
C VAL A 527 33.17 -9.55 -8.67
N VAL A 528 33.17 -10.73 -9.31
CA VAL A 528 33.05 -12.03 -8.63
C VAL A 528 34.25 -12.32 -7.73
N LYS A 529 35.49 -12.07 -8.19
CA LYS A 529 36.71 -12.26 -7.38
C LYS A 529 36.65 -11.41 -6.11
N ARG A 530 36.31 -10.12 -6.24
CA ARG A 530 36.15 -9.22 -5.10
C ARG A 530 35.05 -9.68 -4.14
N PHE A 531 33.97 -10.26 -4.64
CA PHE A 531 32.94 -10.82 -3.78
C PHE A 531 33.43 -12.06 -3.02
N ILE A 532 34.13 -12.98 -3.70
CA ILE A 532 34.77 -14.15 -3.08
C ILE A 532 35.73 -13.72 -1.96
N GLU A 533 36.68 -12.82 -2.25
CA GLU A 533 37.68 -12.31 -1.28
C GLU A 533 37.07 -11.76 0.01
N GLN A 534 35.92 -11.09 -0.10
CA GLN A 534 35.22 -10.50 1.06
C GLN A 534 34.39 -11.54 1.83
N VAL A 535 33.89 -12.58 1.15
CA VAL A 535 33.24 -13.72 1.83
C VAL A 535 34.28 -14.57 2.56
N GLU A 536 35.40 -14.88 1.93
CA GLU A 536 36.51 -15.64 2.53
C GLU A 536 37.09 -14.92 3.76
N SER A 537 37.30 -13.61 3.67
CA SER A 537 37.70 -12.79 4.83
C SER A 537 36.72 -12.88 6.02
N ASN A 538 35.42 -13.07 5.76
CA ASN A 538 34.44 -13.31 6.83
C ASN A 538 34.48 -14.76 7.34
N ILE A 539 34.66 -15.75 6.45
CA ILE A 539 34.85 -17.16 6.84
C ILE A 539 36.05 -17.27 7.79
N GLU A 540 37.19 -16.67 7.45
CA GLU A 540 38.40 -16.66 8.29
C GLU A 540 38.19 -15.99 9.64
N PHE A 541 37.37 -14.93 9.71
CA PHE A 541 37.11 -14.20 10.95
C PHE A 541 36.17 -14.97 11.88
N VAL A 542 35.08 -15.52 11.34
CA VAL A 542 34.16 -16.38 12.09
C VAL A 542 34.82 -17.69 12.51
N GLN A 543 35.63 -18.31 11.65
CA GLN A 543 36.34 -19.55 11.99
C GLN A 543 37.28 -19.36 13.17
N ARG A 544 38.16 -18.35 13.16
CA ARG A 544 39.04 -18.05 14.31
C ARG A 544 38.26 -17.86 15.61
N LYS A 545 37.17 -17.09 15.55
CA LYS A 545 36.28 -16.89 16.71
C LYS A 545 35.55 -18.15 17.16
N ARG A 546 35.30 -19.10 16.26
CA ARG A 546 34.72 -20.42 16.53
C ARG A 546 35.76 -21.39 17.10
N ASP A 547 37.03 -21.26 16.73
CA ASP A 547 38.13 -22.07 17.28
C ASP A 547 38.42 -21.71 18.75
N ASP A 548 38.15 -20.45 19.15
CA ASP A 548 38.22 -19.96 20.54
C ASP A 548 37.04 -20.41 21.44
N VAL A 549 36.04 -21.14 20.92
CA VAL A 549 34.80 -21.47 21.65
C VAL A 549 34.96 -22.66 22.60
N THR A 550 34.50 -22.50 23.85
CA THR A 550 34.49 -23.55 24.88
C THR A 550 33.13 -24.23 25.10
N PHE A 551 32.06 -23.80 24.41
CA PHE A 551 30.71 -24.36 24.56
C PHE A 551 30.43 -25.49 23.54
N SER A 552 29.53 -26.40 23.91
CA SER A 552 29.11 -27.52 23.04
C SER A 552 28.21 -27.02 21.90
N PRO A 553 28.24 -27.63 20.70
CA PRO A 553 27.24 -27.37 19.65
C PRO A 553 25.77 -27.59 20.06
N ASN A 554 25.52 -28.29 21.18
CA ASN A 554 24.19 -28.46 21.76
C ASN A 554 23.73 -27.27 22.62
N ASP A 555 24.61 -26.33 22.96
CA ASP A 555 24.28 -25.10 23.69
C ASP A 555 23.78 -24.03 22.72
N GLN A 556 22.47 -24.05 22.45
CA GLN A 556 21.81 -23.08 21.59
C GLN A 556 21.94 -21.65 22.11
N GLN A 557 21.96 -21.42 23.44
CA GLN A 557 22.02 -20.06 23.99
C GLN A 557 23.40 -19.42 23.76
N SER A 558 24.47 -20.18 23.93
CA SER A 558 25.81 -19.72 23.59
C SER A 558 26.04 -19.61 22.08
N ALA A 559 25.43 -20.50 21.27
CA ALA A 559 25.45 -20.39 19.81
C ALA A 559 24.72 -19.13 19.29
N ASP A 560 23.56 -18.79 19.87
CA ASP A 560 22.78 -17.60 19.52
C ASP A 560 23.46 -16.30 19.96
N THR A 561 24.20 -16.31 21.07
CA THR A 561 24.91 -15.13 21.60
C THR A 561 26.32 -14.93 21.01
N PHE A 562 26.82 -15.91 20.26
CA PHE A 562 28.10 -15.86 19.55
C PHE A 562 28.27 -14.60 18.68
N MET A 563 29.42 -13.92 18.82
CA MET A 563 29.85 -12.73 18.08
C MET A 563 28.86 -11.53 18.04
N GLN A 564 27.87 -11.47 18.94
CA GLN A 564 26.90 -10.36 18.94
C GLN A 564 27.54 -9.01 19.31
N LEU A 565 28.67 -9.00 20.04
CA LEU A 565 29.45 -7.78 20.33
C LEU A 565 30.21 -7.27 19.08
N GLU A 566 30.86 -8.15 18.34
CA GLU A 566 31.52 -7.84 17.06
C GLU A 566 30.50 -7.32 16.03
N LYS A 567 29.31 -7.92 16.00
CA LYS A 567 28.18 -7.52 15.14
C LYS A 567 27.68 -6.10 15.44
N GLN A 568 27.63 -5.68 16.70
CA GLN A 568 27.32 -4.30 17.08
C GLN A 568 28.40 -3.32 16.63
N ASN A 569 29.67 -3.74 16.66
CA ASN A 569 30.80 -2.89 16.29
C ASN A 569 30.97 -2.71 14.76
N ALA A 570 30.39 -3.58 13.93
CA ALA A 570 30.05 -3.42 12.50
C ALA A 570 31.11 -2.87 11.50
N ASN A 571 32.35 -2.64 11.95
CA ASN A 571 33.38 -1.92 11.19
C ASN A 571 34.18 -2.80 10.22
N ALA A 572 33.94 -4.11 10.19
CA ALA A 572 34.72 -5.04 9.38
C ALA A 572 34.57 -4.78 7.86
N PRO A 573 35.64 -4.96 7.05
CA PRO A 573 35.60 -4.64 5.61
C PRO A 573 34.48 -5.37 4.84
N TYR A 574 34.26 -6.65 5.15
CA TYR A 574 33.21 -7.44 4.51
C TYR A 574 31.80 -6.92 4.84
N THR A 575 31.54 -6.47 6.07
CA THR A 575 30.25 -5.89 6.48
C THR A 575 29.98 -4.59 5.72
N GLN A 576 30.97 -3.71 5.64
CA GLN A 576 30.89 -2.48 4.85
C GLN A 576 30.71 -2.78 3.36
N TYR A 577 31.36 -3.82 2.85
CA TYR A 577 31.27 -4.24 1.45
C TYR A 577 29.89 -4.79 1.09
N TYR A 578 29.31 -5.71 1.90
CA TYR A 578 27.95 -6.20 1.72
C TYR A 578 26.94 -5.05 1.76
N GLN A 579 27.04 -4.17 2.76
CA GLN A 579 26.19 -2.98 2.84
C GLN A 579 26.35 -2.09 1.60
N SER A 580 27.57 -1.94 1.06
CA SER A 580 27.81 -1.20 -0.19
C SER A 580 27.23 -1.86 -1.45
N ILE A 581 26.88 -3.14 -1.42
CA ILE A 581 26.15 -3.83 -2.51
C ILE A 581 24.65 -3.57 -2.33
N ILE A 582 24.14 -3.75 -1.10
CA ILE A 582 22.74 -3.48 -0.73
C ILE A 582 22.37 -2.02 -1.05
N ASP A 583 23.24 -1.05 -0.72
CA ASP A 583 23.04 0.37 -1.02
C ASP A 583 23.21 0.75 -2.50
N LYS A 584 23.78 -0.13 -3.34
CA LYS A 584 23.76 0.04 -4.81
C LYS A 584 22.42 -0.41 -5.37
N ALA A 585 21.95 -1.59 -4.95
CA ALA A 585 20.68 -2.15 -5.37
C ALA A 585 19.48 -1.27 -4.99
N LEU A 586 19.46 -0.74 -3.76
CA LEU A 586 18.44 0.19 -3.29
C LEU A 586 18.57 1.61 -3.87
N GLY A 587 19.52 1.86 -4.79
CA GLY A 587 19.79 3.17 -5.37
C GLY A 587 20.29 4.24 -4.37
N THR A 588 20.61 3.86 -3.13
CA THR A 588 20.84 4.77 -2.00
C THR A 588 22.21 5.43 -1.94
N ASN A 589 23.05 5.26 -2.97
CA ASN A 589 24.40 5.85 -3.04
C ASN A 589 24.38 7.38 -3.13
N LYS A 590 24.25 8.02 -1.96
CA LYS A 590 24.55 9.43 -1.74
C LYS A 590 25.99 9.69 -2.19
N LYS A 591 26.15 10.38 -3.32
CA LYS A 591 27.45 10.94 -3.73
C LYS A 591 27.96 11.83 -2.58
N LYS A 592 28.94 11.35 -1.81
CA LYS A 592 29.75 12.21 -0.94
C LYS A 592 30.50 13.17 -1.85
N LYS A 593 29.95 14.38 -2.02
CA LYS A 593 30.73 15.52 -2.52
C LYS A 593 31.89 15.74 -1.56
N LYS A 594 33.11 15.79 -2.10
CA LYS A 594 34.07 16.80 -1.67
C LYS A 594 33.58 18.15 -2.18
#